data_AF-A0A315W778-F1
#
_entry.id   AF-A0A315W778-F1
#
_cell.length_a   1.000
_cell.length_b   1.000
_cell.length_c   1.000
_cell.angle_alpha   90.00
_cell.angle_beta   90.00
_cell.angle_gamma   90.00
#
_symmetry.space_group_name_H-M   'P 1'
#
loop_
_entity.id
_entity.type
_entity.pdbx_description
1 polymer ?
#
loop_
_entity_poly.entity_id
_entity_poly.type
_entity_poly.pdbx_seq_one_letter_code
_entity_poly.pdbx_strand_id
1 'polypeptide(L)'
;LSNSEIYSASILLNASNVGTYEQLLSSLNATSYPLQLDNTTELRDITVTTVCVSTDTGFRCECEEQFAWPYSSCITYGACDSISSGICKCISAIPADGSSCQLISELLDQFEYEFEVELDLTDAETVEFLRNFLNNGSFFTLNPTVNVTQINLTT
;
A
#
# COMPACT_ATOMS: atom_id res chain seq x y z
N LEU A 1 15.87 30.70 3.07
CA LEU A 1 16.02 29.25 2.95
C LEU A 1 14.67 28.73 2.48
N SER A 2 14.45 28.61 1.17
CA SER A 2 13.20 28.04 0.65
C SER A 2 13.29 26.53 0.74
N ASN A 3 12.44 25.90 1.54
CA ASN A 3 12.26 24.45 1.47
C ASN A 3 11.66 24.15 0.10
N SER A 4 12.38 23.40 -0.72
CA SER A 4 11.81 22.82 -1.94
C SER A 4 10.84 21.73 -1.50
N GLU A 5 9.55 21.95 -1.71
CA GLU A 5 8.51 20.95 -1.48
C GLU A 5 8.40 20.06 -2.73
N ILE A 6 8.50 18.75 -2.53
CA ILE A 6 8.32 17.78 -3.61
C ILE A 6 6.84 17.42 -3.65
N TYR A 7 6.22 17.69 -4.79
CA TYR A 7 4.84 17.34 -5.06
C TYR A 7 4.79 16.15 -6.03
N SER A 8 3.94 15.18 -5.77
CA SER A 8 3.62 14.09 -6.69
C SER A 8 2.20 14.27 -7.25
N ALA A 9 2.02 13.88 -8.51
CA ALA A 9 0.73 13.89 -9.17
C ALA A 9 0.55 12.58 -9.95
N SER A 10 -0.65 11.99 -9.87
CA SER A 10 -1.01 10.79 -10.61
C SER A 10 -1.88 11.17 -11.79
N ILE A 11 -1.53 10.69 -12.98
CA ILE A 11 -2.26 10.96 -14.23
C ILE A 11 -2.81 9.64 -14.75
N LEU A 12 -4.13 9.55 -14.89
CA LEU A 12 -4.80 8.42 -15.53
C LEU A 12 -4.93 8.68 -17.03
N LEU A 13 -4.34 7.81 -17.84
CA LEU A 13 -4.41 7.87 -19.30
C LEU A 13 -5.23 6.70 -19.84
N ASN A 14 -6.33 7.01 -20.53
CA ASN A 14 -7.12 6.02 -21.25
C ASN A 14 -6.70 6.02 -22.72
N ALA A 15 -6.24 4.87 -23.22
CA ALA A 15 -5.86 4.69 -24.62
C ALA A 15 -6.68 3.58 -25.28
N SER A 16 -7.03 3.76 -26.55
CA SER A 16 -7.80 2.78 -27.32
C SER A 16 -6.93 1.73 -28.03
N ASN A 17 -5.61 1.92 -28.03
CA ASN A 17 -4.64 1.08 -28.74
C ASN A 17 -3.51 0.65 -27.80
N VAL A 18 -3.24 -0.65 -27.75
CA VAL A 18 -2.15 -1.24 -26.95
C VAL A 18 -0.78 -0.66 -27.33
N GLY A 19 -0.56 -0.33 -28.61
CA GLY A 19 0.68 0.29 -29.09
C GLY A 19 0.93 1.71 -28.54
N THR A 20 -0.09 2.38 -28.00
CA THR A 20 0.08 3.67 -27.33
C THR A 20 0.91 3.55 -26.05
N TYR A 21 0.83 2.41 -25.35
CA TYR A 21 1.62 2.17 -24.15
C TYR A 21 3.12 2.10 -24.45
N GLU A 22 3.51 1.34 -25.47
CA GLU A 22 4.93 1.21 -25.87
C GLU A 22 5.51 2.55 -26.35
N GLN A 23 4.72 3.33 -27.10
CA GLN A 23 5.12 4.67 -27.54
C GLN A 23 5.29 5.63 -26.36
N LEU A 24 4.40 5.56 -25.37
CA LEU A 24 4.49 6.35 -24.15
C LEU A 24 5.77 5.99 -23.39
N LEU A 25 6.00 4.71 -23.11
CA LEU A 25 7.20 4.22 -22.44
C LEU A 25 8.47 4.64 -23.18
N SER A 26 8.52 4.50 -24.50
CA SER A 26 9.66 4.94 -25.31
C SER A 26 9.92 6.44 -25.19
N SER A 27 8.86 7.25 -25.12
CA SER A 27 8.98 8.71 -24.98
C SER A 27 9.47 9.10 -23.59
N LEU A 28 8.94 8.46 -22.55
CA LEU A 28 9.37 8.67 -21.16
C LEU A 28 10.83 8.28 -20.96
N ASN A 29 11.26 7.13 -21.50
CA ASN A 29 12.64 6.65 -21.40
C ASN A 29 13.64 7.49 -22.21
N ALA A 30 13.20 8.13 -23.29
CA ALA A 30 14.03 9.04 -24.08
C ALA A 30 14.13 10.44 -23.47
N THR A 31 13.28 10.77 -22.49
CA THR A 31 13.28 12.06 -21.82
C THR A 31 14.43 12.12 -20.82
N SER A 32 15.25 13.17 -20.90
CA SER A 32 16.31 13.41 -19.91
C SER A 32 15.77 14.25 -18.76
N TYR A 33 15.80 13.70 -17.55
CA TYR A 33 15.36 14.37 -16.33
C TYR A 33 16.55 14.91 -15.51
N PRO A 34 16.36 15.98 -14.70
CA PRO A 34 15.12 16.74 -14.51
C PRO A 34 14.77 17.63 -15.73
N LEU A 35 13.48 17.79 -16.00
CA LEU A 35 12.95 18.66 -17.05
C LEU A 35 12.50 19.98 -16.45
N GLN A 36 13.13 21.09 -16.86
CA GLN A 36 12.73 22.42 -16.43
C GLN A 36 11.40 22.84 -17.10
N LEU A 37 10.37 23.09 -16.30
CA LEU A 37 9.07 23.59 -16.80
C LEU A 37 9.02 25.12 -16.79
N ASP A 38 9.57 25.74 -15.74
CA ASP A 38 9.75 27.18 -15.58
C ASP A 38 10.93 27.49 -14.65
N ASN A 39 11.18 28.76 -14.31
CA ASN A 39 12.34 29.17 -13.49
C ASN A 39 12.36 28.60 -12.05
N THR A 40 11.26 28.02 -11.59
CA THR A 40 11.05 27.53 -10.22
C THR A 40 10.55 26.09 -10.15
N THR A 41 10.11 25.52 -11.27
CA THR A 41 9.49 24.20 -11.34
C THR A 41 10.31 23.25 -12.21
N GLU A 42 10.71 22.13 -11.62
CA GLU A 42 11.41 21.03 -12.27
C GLU A 42 10.60 19.75 -12.15
N LEU A 43 10.38 19.09 -13.27
CA LEU A 43 9.84 17.74 -13.28
C LEU A 43 10.99 16.75 -13.11
N ARG A 44 11.02 16.09 -11.95
CA ARG A 44 12.18 15.27 -11.54
C ARG A 44 12.19 13.88 -12.16
N ASP A 45 11.02 13.27 -12.32
CA ASP A 45 10.86 11.94 -12.92
C ASP A 45 9.39 11.68 -13.29
N ILE A 46 9.16 10.73 -14.18
CA ILE A 46 7.83 10.17 -14.46
C ILE A 46 7.94 8.65 -14.43
N THR A 47 7.18 8.01 -13.53
CA THR A 47 7.12 6.55 -13.42
C THR A 47 5.70 6.08 -13.72
N VAL A 48 5.57 5.06 -14.58
CA VAL A 48 4.32 4.31 -14.72
C VAL A 48 4.21 3.34 -13.54
N THR A 49 3.08 3.33 -12.85
CA THR A 49 2.88 2.43 -11.69
C THR A 49 1.92 1.29 -12.00
N THR A 50 0.96 1.54 -12.89
CA THR A 50 -0.20 0.67 -13.12
C THR A 50 -0.53 0.62 -14.61
N VAL A 51 -0.80 -0.59 -15.12
CA VAL A 51 -1.23 -0.82 -16.50
C VAL A 51 -2.51 -1.63 -16.49
N CYS A 52 -3.57 -1.11 -17.10
CA CYS A 52 -4.85 -1.80 -17.23
C CYS A 52 -5.11 -2.22 -18.69
N VAL A 53 -5.46 -3.48 -18.89
CA VAL A 53 -5.82 -4.05 -20.19
C VAL A 53 -7.24 -4.61 -20.15
N SER A 54 -7.98 -4.45 -21.24
CA SER A 54 -9.27 -5.13 -21.41
C SER A 54 -9.04 -6.62 -21.65
N THR A 55 -9.84 -7.46 -21.00
CA THR A 55 -9.88 -8.91 -21.17
C THR A 55 -11.29 -9.35 -21.60
N ASP A 56 -11.47 -10.61 -22.00
CA ASP A 56 -12.78 -11.15 -22.40
C ASP A 56 -13.83 -11.06 -21.27
N THR A 57 -13.38 -11.03 -20.01
CA THR A 57 -14.24 -11.01 -18.82
C THR A 57 -14.28 -9.66 -18.12
N GLY A 58 -13.64 -8.62 -18.66
CA GLY A 58 -13.61 -7.28 -18.07
C GLY A 58 -12.28 -6.57 -18.25
N PHE A 59 -11.66 -6.15 -17.15
CA PHE A 59 -10.35 -5.50 -17.14
C PHE A 59 -9.39 -6.26 -16.24
N ARG A 60 -8.11 -6.10 -16.50
CA ARG A 60 -7.02 -6.61 -15.68
C ARG A 60 -5.99 -5.50 -15.52
N CYS A 61 -5.74 -5.11 -14.28
CA CYS A 61 -4.78 -4.06 -13.95
C CYS A 61 -3.61 -4.65 -13.18
N GLU A 62 -2.40 -4.46 -13.71
CA GLU A 62 -1.15 -4.97 -13.15
C GLU A 62 -0.24 -3.82 -12.71
N CYS A 63 0.53 -4.05 -11.66
CA CYS A 63 1.53 -3.11 -11.17
C CYS A 63 2.90 -3.37 -11.79
N GLU A 64 3.62 -2.29 -12.07
CA GLU A 64 5.05 -2.37 -12.42
C GLU A 64 5.88 -2.97 -11.27
N GLU A 65 7.12 -3.40 -11.57
CA GLU A 65 7.91 -4.28 -10.69
C GLU A 65 8.08 -3.78 -9.24
N GLN A 66 8.24 -2.46 -9.04
CA GLN A 66 8.45 -1.84 -7.73
C GLN A 66 7.15 -1.44 -7.00
N PHE A 67 5.99 -1.64 -7.64
CA PHE A 67 4.70 -1.19 -7.13
C PHE A 67 3.76 -2.36 -6.85
N ALA A 68 2.80 -2.19 -5.95
CA ALA A 68 1.77 -3.19 -5.67
C ALA A 68 0.45 -2.51 -5.28
N TRP A 69 -0.62 -3.30 -5.30
CA TRP A 69 -1.90 -2.88 -4.74
C TRP A 69 -1.92 -3.14 -3.22
N PRO A 70 -2.43 -2.20 -2.41
CA PRO A 70 -2.67 -2.47 -0.99
C PRO A 70 -3.75 -3.52 -0.79
N TYR A 71 -3.72 -4.21 0.36
CA TYR A 71 -4.68 -5.26 0.72
C TYR A 71 -6.14 -4.89 0.43
N SER A 72 -6.55 -3.68 0.80
CA SER A 72 -7.90 -3.17 0.60
C SER A 72 -8.31 -3.17 -0.87
N SER A 73 -7.41 -2.76 -1.77
CA SER A 73 -7.64 -2.76 -3.22
C SER A 73 -7.71 -4.18 -3.78
N CYS A 74 -6.82 -5.07 -3.32
CA CYS A 74 -6.82 -6.49 -3.70
C CYS A 74 -8.16 -7.17 -3.40
N ILE A 75 -8.75 -6.89 -2.24
CA ILE A 75 -10.06 -7.45 -1.85
C ILE A 75 -11.20 -6.76 -2.61
N THR A 76 -11.18 -5.44 -2.68
CA THR A 76 -12.30 -4.65 -3.26
C THR A 76 -12.46 -4.88 -4.77
N TYR A 77 -11.33 -4.93 -5.49
CA TYR A 77 -11.32 -5.03 -6.96
C TYR A 77 -11.04 -6.46 -7.47
N GLY A 78 -10.88 -7.41 -6.55
CA GLY A 78 -10.66 -8.82 -6.86
C GLY A 78 -9.25 -9.09 -7.40
N ALA A 79 -8.37 -9.53 -6.53
CA ALA A 79 -7.01 -9.92 -6.89
C ALA A 79 -7.02 -11.01 -7.98
N CYS A 80 -6.22 -10.82 -9.02
CA CYS A 80 -6.08 -11.81 -10.10
C CYS A 80 -4.85 -12.72 -9.92
N ASP A 81 -4.03 -12.40 -8.91
CA ASP A 81 -2.89 -13.17 -8.43
C ASP A 81 -3.01 -13.44 -6.92
N SER A 82 -2.09 -14.25 -6.38
CA SER A 82 -2.07 -14.56 -4.94
C SER A 82 -1.74 -13.32 -4.13
N ILE A 83 -2.55 -13.02 -3.11
CA ILE A 83 -2.23 -12.01 -2.11
C ILE A 83 -1.14 -12.56 -1.19
N SER A 84 0.01 -11.89 -1.14
CA SER A 84 1.15 -12.23 -0.28
C SER A 84 1.56 -11.01 0.52
N SER A 85 1.83 -11.18 1.81
CA SER A 85 2.24 -10.08 2.71
C SER A 85 1.29 -8.87 2.69
N GLY A 86 -0.01 -9.11 2.50
CA GLY A 86 -1.01 -8.05 2.43
C GLY A 86 -1.00 -7.23 1.13
N ILE A 87 -0.28 -7.65 0.11
CA ILE A 87 -0.25 -6.98 -1.20
C ILE A 87 -0.56 -7.97 -2.34
N CYS A 88 -0.97 -7.45 -3.48
CA CYS A 88 -1.12 -8.20 -4.73
C CYS A 88 -0.57 -7.38 -5.90
N LYS A 89 -0.16 -8.05 -6.98
CA LYS A 89 0.33 -7.40 -8.21
C LYS A 89 -0.76 -7.14 -9.23
N CYS A 90 -1.92 -7.76 -9.07
CA CYS A 90 -2.98 -7.68 -10.06
C CYS A 90 -4.38 -7.58 -9.45
N ILE A 91 -5.24 -6.77 -10.07
CA ILE A 91 -6.68 -6.71 -9.79
C ILE A 91 -7.50 -6.86 -11.09
N SER A 92 -8.76 -7.29 -10.96
CA SER A 92 -9.65 -7.64 -12.09
C SER A 92 -10.63 -6.52 -12.46
N ALA A 93 -10.34 -5.28 -12.07
CA ALA A 93 -11.16 -4.11 -12.34
C ALA A 93 -10.32 -2.83 -12.41
N ILE A 94 -10.85 -1.80 -13.06
CA ILE A 94 -10.30 -0.44 -13.01
C ILE A 94 -10.83 0.23 -11.74
N PRO A 95 -9.96 0.73 -10.85
CA PRO A 95 -10.41 1.43 -9.64
C PRO A 95 -11.24 2.67 -9.96
N ALA A 96 -12.47 2.73 -9.43
CA ALA A 96 -13.41 3.81 -9.70
C ALA A 96 -13.04 5.12 -8.97
N ASP A 97 -12.28 5.00 -7.89
CA ASP A 97 -11.69 6.09 -7.12
C ASP A 97 -10.42 6.67 -7.75
N GLY A 98 -9.96 6.09 -8.87
CA GLY A 98 -8.72 6.50 -9.54
C GLY A 98 -7.46 6.05 -8.81
N SER A 99 -7.58 5.13 -7.85
CA SER A 99 -6.43 4.54 -7.17
C SER A 99 -5.48 3.85 -8.15
N SER A 100 -4.18 3.94 -7.87
CA SER A 100 -3.10 3.28 -8.62
C SER A 100 -2.22 2.48 -7.66
N CYS A 101 -1.37 1.62 -8.23
CA CYS A 101 -0.35 0.91 -7.47
C CYS A 101 0.57 1.88 -6.70
N GLN A 102 0.94 1.50 -5.49
CA GLN A 102 1.81 2.24 -4.58
C GLN A 102 3.15 1.53 -4.43
N LEU A 103 4.20 2.24 -3.98
CA LEU A 103 5.51 1.64 -3.81
C LEU A 103 5.45 0.51 -2.79
N ILE A 104 6.06 -0.64 -3.11
CA ILE A 104 6.08 -1.78 -2.20
C ILE A 104 6.73 -1.43 -0.86
N SER A 105 7.76 -0.59 -0.87
CA SER A 105 8.42 -0.12 0.36
C SER A 105 7.47 0.62 1.28
N GLU A 106 6.55 1.42 0.74
CA GLU A 106 5.56 2.18 1.52
C GLU A 106 4.42 1.28 2.03
N LEU A 107 4.11 0.22 1.28
CA LEU A 107 3.04 -0.74 1.64
C LEU A 107 3.48 -1.80 2.64
N LEU A 108 4.76 -2.17 2.61
CA LEU A 108 5.36 -3.18 3.48
C LEU A 108 6.09 -2.54 4.68
N ASP A 109 5.98 -1.23 4.86
CA ASP A 109 6.40 -0.60 6.11
C ASP A 109 5.71 -1.33 7.26
N GLN A 110 6.53 -1.80 8.20
CA GLN A 110 6.12 -2.72 9.24
C GLN A 110 5.12 -1.98 10.15
N PHE A 111 3.83 -2.23 9.97
CA PHE A 111 2.81 -1.63 10.83
C PHE A 111 2.92 -2.24 12.22
N GLU A 112 3.58 -1.53 13.13
CA GLU A 112 3.49 -1.77 14.56
C GLU A 112 2.19 -1.13 15.06
N TYR A 113 1.26 -1.97 15.51
CA TYR A 113 0.00 -1.51 16.09
C TYR A 113 0.14 -1.52 17.62
N GLU A 114 0.09 -0.34 18.22
CA GLU A 114 -0.02 -0.19 19.67
C GLU A 114 -1.51 -0.06 20.05
N PHE A 115 -2.00 -0.99 20.87
CA PHE A 115 -3.36 -0.95 21.40
C PHE A 115 -3.29 -0.69 22.91
N GLU A 116 -3.81 0.46 23.34
CA GLU A 116 -3.98 0.78 24.75
C GLU A 116 -5.41 0.43 25.18
N VAL A 117 -5.54 -0.41 26.21
CA VAL A 117 -6.84 -0.79 26.79
C VAL A 117 -6.85 -0.35 28.24
N GLU A 118 -7.71 0.61 28.56
CA GLU A 118 -7.95 1.05 29.94
C GLU A 118 -9.02 0.16 30.59
N LEU A 119 -8.68 -0.43 31.73
CA LEU A 119 -9.59 -1.28 32.52
C LEU A 119 -9.83 -0.63 33.88
N ASP A 120 -11.09 -0.37 34.20
CA ASP A 120 -11.49 0.11 35.53
C ASP A 120 -11.60 -1.09 36.49
N LEU A 121 -10.55 -1.29 37.28
CA LEU A 121 -10.43 -2.38 38.25
C LEU A 121 -10.31 -1.79 39.65
N THR A 122 -11.18 -2.22 40.55
CA THR A 122 -11.20 -1.76 41.94
C THR A 122 -10.52 -2.74 42.90
N ASP A 123 -10.27 -3.97 42.45
CA ASP A 123 -9.75 -5.06 43.26
C ASP A 123 -8.32 -5.45 42.84
N ALA A 124 -7.41 -5.45 43.83
CA ALA A 124 -6.01 -5.76 43.61
C ALA A 124 -5.77 -7.23 43.24
N GLU A 125 -6.59 -8.16 43.72
CA GLU A 125 -6.48 -9.58 43.37
C GLU A 125 -6.80 -9.79 41.87
N THR A 126 -7.78 -9.07 41.35
CA THR A 126 -8.15 -9.09 39.92
C THR A 126 -7.02 -8.56 39.02
N VAL A 127 -6.29 -7.53 39.46
CA VAL A 127 -5.11 -7.01 38.73
C VAL A 127 -4.00 -8.07 38.64
N GLU A 128 -3.73 -8.79 39.74
CA GLU A 128 -2.71 -9.83 39.78
C GLU A 128 -3.11 -11.05 38.93
N PHE A 129 -4.39 -11.43 38.97
CA PHE A 129 -4.94 -12.46 38.10
C PHE A 129 -4.73 -12.12 36.62
N LEU A 130 -5.07 -10.90 36.21
CA LEU A 130 -4.90 -10.45 34.82
C LEU A 130 -3.43 -10.45 34.41
N ARG A 131 -2.53 -9.98 35.28
CA ARG A 131 -1.08 -10.03 35.01
C ARG A 131 -0.60 -11.45 34.74
N ASN A 132 -1.02 -12.41 35.57
CA ASN A 132 -0.67 -13.82 35.41
C ASN A 132 -1.32 -14.46 34.17
N PHE A 133 -2.53 -14.03 33.82
CA PHE A 133 -3.25 -14.48 32.63
C PHE A 133 -2.55 -14.02 31.34
N LEU A 134 -2.21 -12.72 31.24
CA LEU A 134 -1.52 -12.13 30.08
C LEU A 134 -0.13 -12.75 29.87
N ASN A 135 0.62 -12.99 30.95
CA ASN A 135 1.95 -13.60 30.90
C ASN A 135 1.96 -15.06 30.41
N ASN A 136 0.85 -15.79 30.55
CA ASN A 136 0.76 -17.17 30.06
C ASN A 136 0.61 -17.29 28.54
N GLY A 137 0.44 -16.17 27.82
CA GLY A 137 0.70 -15.99 26.38
C GLY A 137 -0.10 -16.85 25.38
N SER A 138 -0.83 -17.86 25.85
CA SER A 138 -1.37 -18.94 25.03
C SER A 138 -2.64 -18.56 24.26
N PHE A 139 -3.21 -17.39 24.53
CA PHE A 139 -4.54 -17.00 24.02
C PHE A 139 -4.49 -16.05 22.81
N PHE A 140 -3.35 -15.43 22.51
CA PHE A 140 -3.28 -14.31 21.56
C PHE A 140 -3.09 -14.69 20.09
N THR A 141 -3.42 -15.92 19.69
CA THR A 141 -3.38 -16.32 18.28
C THR A 141 -4.57 -15.72 17.52
N LEU A 142 -4.50 -14.42 17.23
CA LEU A 142 -5.56 -13.69 16.54
C LEU A 142 -5.65 -14.06 15.04
N ASN A 143 -4.50 -14.38 14.41
CA ASN A 143 -4.36 -14.79 12.99
C ASN A 143 -2.88 -15.20 12.72
N PRO A 144 -2.55 -16.15 11.81
CA PRO A 144 -1.16 -16.39 11.37
C PRO A 144 -0.38 -15.16 10.87
N THR A 145 -1.06 -14.05 10.54
CA THR A 145 -0.41 -12.81 10.08
C THR A 145 -0.16 -11.77 11.17
N VAL A 146 -0.63 -11.99 12.41
CA VAL A 146 -0.47 -11.05 13.53
C VAL A 146 0.28 -11.74 14.66
N ASN A 147 1.44 -11.21 15.02
CA ASN A 147 2.24 -11.72 16.12
C ASN A 147 2.28 -10.70 17.25
N VAL A 148 1.81 -11.07 18.44
CA VAL A 148 1.92 -10.22 19.62
C VAL A 148 3.35 -10.33 20.15
N THR A 149 4.10 -9.24 20.07
CA THR A 149 5.51 -9.18 20.48
C THR A 149 5.68 -8.84 21.96
N GLN A 150 4.79 -8.00 22.50
CA GLN A 150 4.86 -7.55 23.88
C GLN A 150 3.48 -7.18 24.43
N ILE A 151 3.28 -7.40 25.73
CA ILE A 151 2.12 -6.94 26.50
C ILE A 151 2.66 -6.36 27.81
N ASN A 152 2.33 -5.11 28.10
CA ASN A 152 2.68 -4.47 29.36
C ASN A 152 1.40 -4.09 30.09
N LEU A 153 1.31 -4.43 31.38
CA LEU A 153 0.26 -3.96 32.27
C LEU A 153 0.87 -2.93 33.23
N THR A 154 0.53 -1.66 33.04
CA THR A 154 0.86 -0.57 33.95
C THR A 154 -0.32 -0.32 34.90
N THR A 155 -0.01 0.11 36.13
CA THR A 155 -0.97 0.42 37.21
C THR A 155 -0.58 1.72 37.86
#